data_AF-A0A259G0C2-F1
#
_entry.id   AF-A0A259G0C2-F1
#
_cell.length_a   1.000
_cell.length_b   1.000
_cell.length_c   1.000
_cell.angle_alpha   90.00
_cell.angle_beta   90.00
_cell.angle_gamma   90.00
#
_symmetry.space_group_name_H-M   'P 1'
#
loop_
_entity.id
_entity.type
_entity.pdbx_description
1 polymer ?
#
loop_
_entity_poly.entity_id
_entity_poly.type
_entity_poly.pdbx_seq_one_letter_code
_entity_poly.pdbx_strand_id
1 'polypeptide(L)' 'MQEIDQADGELRRYITTEINALLDDRNFLMALARHLPGDVVSQPRLPELLRRMRAIGNMDK' A
#
# COMPACT_ATOMS: atom_id res chain seq x y z
N MET A 1 9.47 -5.57 3.87
CA MET A 1 8.73 -6.85 3.78
C MET A 1 9.16 -7.81 4.86
N GLN A 2 10.46 -7.93 5.18
CA GLN A 2 10.93 -8.78 6.31
C GLN A 2 10.14 -8.63 7.61
N GLU A 3 9.69 -7.43 8.00
CA GLU A 3 8.90 -7.24 9.23
C GLU A 3 7.50 -7.85 9.16
N ILE A 4 6.84 -7.80 7.99
CA ILE A 4 5.50 -8.39 7.78
C ILE A 4 5.62 -9.91 7.58
N ASP A 5 6.71 -10.37 6.95
CA ASP A 5 7.03 -11.80 6.82
C ASP A 5 7.33 -12.46 8.17
N GLN A 6 7.86 -11.70 9.13
CA GLN A 6 8.15 -12.15 10.49
C GLN A 6 6.98 -11.98 11.46
N ALA A 7 5.91 -11.29 11.05
CA ALA A 7 4.69 -11.18 11.82
C ALA A 7 3.98 -12.54 11.93
N ASP A 8 3.24 -12.73 13.01
CA ASP A 8 2.38 -13.89 13.16
C ASP A 8 1.26 -13.89 12.11
N GLY A 9 0.71 -15.09 11.83
CA GLY A 9 -0.21 -15.27 10.71
C GLY A 9 -1.51 -14.46 10.83
N GLU A 10 -1.95 -14.13 12.03
CA GLU A 10 -3.14 -13.30 12.26
C GLU A 10 -2.83 -11.83 11.93
N LEU A 11 -1.73 -11.29 12.45
CA LEU A 11 -1.29 -9.94 12.16
C LEU A 11 -1.00 -9.74 10.66
N ARG A 12 -0.34 -10.71 10.02
CA ARG A 12 -0.09 -10.67 8.57
C ARG A 12 -1.40 -10.58 7.79
N ARG A 13 -2.37 -11.43 8.14
CA ARG A 13 -3.70 -11.47 7.51
C ARG A 13 -4.48 -10.18 7.71
N TYR A 14 -4.41 -9.59 8.90
CA TYR A 14 -4.99 -8.29 9.17
C TYR A 14 -4.37 -7.21 8.28
N ILE A 15 -3.04 -7.11 8.25
CA ILE A 15 -2.32 -6.12 7.43
C ILE A 15 -2.66 -6.27 5.95
N THR A 16 -2.65 -7.50 5.42
CA THR A 16 -3.01 -7.78 4.03
C THR A 16 -4.46 -7.41 3.72
N THR A 17 -5.39 -7.64 4.66
CA THR A 17 -6.80 -7.25 4.50
C THR A 17 -6.98 -5.74 4.44
N GLU A 18 -6.40 -5.00 5.40
CA GLU A 18 -6.51 -3.54 5.46
C GLU A 18 -5.85 -2.86 4.24
N ILE A 19 -4.70 -3.36 3.80
CA ILE A 19 -4.03 -2.84 2.61
C ILE A 19 -4.85 -3.10 1.35
N ASN A 20 -5.50 -4.25 1.23
CA ASN A 20 -6.41 -4.52 0.12
C ASN A 20 -7.64 -3.60 0.15
N ALA A 21 -8.21 -3.34 1.32
CA ALA A 21 -9.32 -2.40 1.46
C ALA A 21 -8.94 -0.98 1.01
N LEU A 22 -7.75 -0.51 1.36
CA LEU A 22 -7.23 0.77 0.89
C LEU A 22 -6.98 0.79 -0.63
N LEU A 23 -6.47 -0.31 -1.20
CA LEU A 23 -6.23 -0.41 -2.64
C LEU A 23 -7.52 -0.45 -3.47
N ASP A 24 -8.63 -0.91 -2.88
CA ASP A 24 -9.95 -0.95 -3.51
C ASP A 24 -10.73 0.38 -3.36
N ASP A 25 -10.31 1.26 -2.44
CA ASP A 25 -10.90 2.58 -2.25
C ASP A 25 -10.40 3.59 -3.30
N ARG A 26 -11.27 3.92 -4.25
CA ARG A 26 -11.01 4.94 -5.29
C ARG A 26 -10.73 6.33 -4.71
N ASN A 27 -11.39 6.74 -3.64
CA ASN A 27 -11.17 8.04 -3.02
C ASN A 27 -9.78 8.13 -2.41
N PHE A 28 -9.33 7.05 -1.76
CA PHE A 28 -7.97 6.93 -1.24
C PHE A 28 -6.93 7.07 -2.35
N LEU A 29 -7.09 6.35 -3.47
CA LEU A 29 -6.18 6.44 -4.62
C LEU A 29 -6.15 7.85 -5.24
N MET A 30 -7.32 8.49 -5.38
CA MET A 30 -7.43 9.85 -5.90
C MET A 30 -6.89 10.92 -4.94
N ALA A 31 -6.97 10.69 -3.63
CA ALA A 31 -6.39 11.56 -2.61
C ALA A 31 -4.86 11.45 -2.61
N LEU A 32 -4.31 10.23 -2.72
CA LEU A 32 -2.87 9.97 -2.83
C LEU A 32 -2.21 10.73 -3.98
N ALA A 33 -2.85 10.72 -5.15
CA ALA A 33 -2.37 11.47 -6.32
C ALA A 33 -2.38 12.99 -6.11
N ARG A 34 -3.30 13.51 -5.28
CA ARG A 34 -3.48 14.95 -5.02
C ARG A 34 -2.74 15.46 -3.77
N HIS A 35 -2.38 14.58 -2.85
CA HIS A 35 -1.73 14.94 -1.57
C HIS A 35 -0.21 14.95 -1.67
N LEU A 36 0.37 14.33 -2.70
CA LEU A 36 1.76 14.54 -3.03
C LEU A 36 1.92 15.99 -3.52
N PRO A 37 2.70 16.85 -2.83
CA PRO A 37 2.98 18.18 -3.32
C PRO A 37 3.50 18.04 -4.74
N GLY A 38 3.06 18.91 -5.65
CA GLY A 38 3.40 18.88 -7.08
C GLY A 38 4.88 19.13 -7.38
N ASP A 39 5.79 18.89 -6.43
CA ASP A 39 7.21 18.87 -6.68
C ASP A 39 7.58 17.62 -7.49
N VAL A 40 8.54 17.82 -8.39
CA VAL A 40 9.02 16.84 -9.37
C VAL A 40 9.63 15.60 -8.69
N VAL A 41 9.88 15.63 -7.38
CA VAL A 41 10.56 14.60 -6.59
C VAL A 41 9.57 13.66 -5.89
N SER A 42 8.37 14.14 -5.58
CA SER A 42 7.37 13.43 -4.79
C SER A 42 6.44 12.60 -5.68
N GLN A 43 6.03 13.11 -6.85
CA GLN A 43 5.17 12.36 -7.77
C GLN A 43 5.73 11.00 -8.27
N PRO A 44 7.04 10.85 -8.54
CA PRO A 44 7.61 9.55 -8.93
C PRO A 44 7.53 8.49 -7.83
N ARG A 45 7.24 8.86 -6.57
CA ARG A 45 7.12 7.92 -5.44
C ARG A 45 5.79 7.20 -5.44
N LEU A 46 4.76 7.75 -6.09
CA LEU A 46 3.42 7.17 -6.09
C LEU A 46 3.38 5.78 -6.75
N PRO A 47 3.97 5.56 -7.94
CA PRO A 47 4.06 4.22 -8.53
C PRO A 47 4.76 3.20 -7.63
N GLU A 48 5.88 3.59 -7.00
CA GLU A 48 6.65 2.72 -6.12
C GLU A 48 5.89 2.39 -4.82
N LEU A 49 5.19 3.37 -4.25
CA LEU A 49 4.31 3.16 -3.09
C LEU A 49 3.20 2.17 -3.42
N LEU A 50 2.49 2.38 -4.53
CA LEU A 50 1.43 1.47 -4.98
C LEU A 50 1.97 0.07 -5.28
N ARG A 51 3.19 -0.04 -5.82
CA ARG A 51 3.86 -1.34 -6.02
C ARG A 51 4.09 -2.06 -4.69
N ARG A 52 4.56 -1.35 -3.66
CA ARG A 52 4.79 -1.93 -2.31
C ARG A 52 3.48 -2.32 -1.64
N MET A 53 2.46 -1.48 -1.70
CA MET A 53 1.14 -1.79 -1.15
C MET A 53 0.54 -3.04 -1.82
N ARG A 54 0.62 -3.15 -3.15
CA ARG A 54 0.19 -4.36 -3.87
C ARG A 54 0.98 -5.60 -3.49
N ALA A 55 2.29 -5.47 -3.25
CA ALA A 55 3.10 -6.59 -2.78
C ALA A 55 2.59 -7.11 -1.42
N ILE A 56 2.24 -6.21 -0.49
CA ILE A 56 1.68 -6.56 0.82
C ILE A 56 0.28 -7.17 0.70
N GLY A 57 -0.59 -6.58 -0.14
CA GLY A 57 -1.94 -7.08 -0.39
C GLY A 57 -2.02 -8.49 -1.01
N ASN A 58 -0.91 -8.98 -1.59
CA ASN A 58 -0.84 -10.29 -2.23
C ASN A 58 -0.09 -11.35 -1.39
N MET A 59 0.36 -11.05 -0.17
CA MET A 59 1.15 -11.98 0.64
C MET A 59 0.37 -13.21 1.15
N ASP A 60 -0.96 -13.13 1.19
CA ASP A 60 -1.85 -14.22 1.63
C ASP A 60 -2.72 -14.81 0.49
N LYS A 61 -2.39 -14.52 -0.77
CA LYS A 61 -2.96 -15.19 -1.95
C LYS A 61 -2.10 -16.38 -2.35
#